data_AF-A0A3M7SRB3-F1
#
_entry.id   AF-A0A3M7SRB3-F1
#
_cell.length_a   1.000
_cell.length_b   1.000
_cell.length_c   1.000
_cell.angle_alpha   90.00
_cell.angle_beta   90.00
_cell.angle_gamma   90.00
#
_symmetry.space_group_name_H-M   'P 1'
#
loop_
_entity.id
_entity.type
_entity.pdbx_description
1 polymer ?
#
loop_
_entity_poly.entity_id
_entity_poly.type
_entity_poly.pdbx_seq_one_letter_code
_entity_poly.pdbx_strand_id
1 'polypeptide(L)'
;MHLFCAHTRQNRVECKSGVVNLYNLNESVLSSTDRNPRPLKSFMNLTTPCTSLKFNATGELLASCSAHAENGFKLIHTSSLSVVQNFPIQNQDQSVYTALRIPQCFDFSLNSCYLSIGNQKGNALLYRLKHYYAIEYLYIRNLMILSLFQFFQSINKVIKHHQKWREYE
;
A
#
# COMPACT_ATOMS: atom_id res chain seq x y z
N MET A 1 -7.43 -9.24 9.66
CA MET A 1 -7.29 -7.83 10.07
C MET A 1 -7.92 -6.98 8.97
N HIS A 2 -9.01 -6.27 9.24
CA HIS A 2 -9.62 -5.38 8.24
C HIS A 2 -9.52 -3.94 8.71
N LEU A 3 -9.42 -3.05 7.72
CA LEU A 3 -9.37 -1.63 7.90
C LEU A 3 -10.77 -1.07 7.72
N PHE A 4 -11.28 -0.33 8.70
CA PHE A 4 -12.44 0.53 8.47
C PHE A 4 -11.94 1.95 8.37
N CYS A 5 -11.99 2.42 7.15
CA CYS A 5 -11.96 3.81 6.79
C CYS A 5 -13.15 3.97 5.81
N ALA A 6 -13.95 5.01 5.98
CA ALA A 6 -15.38 4.97 5.73
C ALA A 6 -15.79 4.58 4.28
N HIS A 7 -16.84 3.75 4.21
CA HIS A 7 -17.71 3.43 3.06
C HIS A 7 -17.10 2.55 1.94
N THR A 8 -17.47 1.26 1.90
CA THR A 8 -17.11 0.36 0.80
C THR A 8 -18.34 -0.32 0.19
N ARG A 9 -18.61 0.00 -1.08
CA ARG A 9 -19.23 -0.94 -2.05
C ARG A 9 -18.26 -1.42 -3.13
N GLN A 10 -17.00 -0.99 -3.09
CA GLN A 10 -15.90 -1.47 -3.94
C GLN A 10 -14.62 -1.46 -3.10
N ASN A 11 -13.60 -2.26 -3.45
CA ASN A 11 -12.31 -2.45 -2.74
C ASN A 11 -11.42 -1.19 -2.65
N ARG A 12 -12.01 -0.02 -2.42
CA ARG A 12 -11.37 1.29 -2.33
C ARG A 12 -11.85 1.92 -1.02
N VAL A 13 -10.91 2.08 -0.11
CA VAL A 13 -11.15 2.57 1.25
C VAL A 13 -10.62 4.01 1.29
N GLU A 14 -11.48 4.99 1.52
CA GLU A 14 -11.13 6.41 1.47
C GLU A 14 -11.43 7.14 2.80
N CYS A 15 -10.41 7.82 3.35
CA CYS A 15 -10.54 8.56 4.62
C CYS A 15 -10.43 10.04 4.34
N LYS A 16 -11.43 10.84 4.70
CA LYS A 16 -11.33 12.30 4.56
C LYS A 16 -10.33 12.93 5.54
N SER A 17 -10.16 12.35 6.73
CA SER A 17 -9.29 12.92 7.78
C SER A 17 -7.83 12.49 7.68
N GLY A 18 -7.50 11.50 6.85
CA GLY A 18 -6.17 10.88 6.82
C GLY A 18 -5.89 9.91 7.98
N VAL A 19 -6.83 9.76 8.92
CA VAL A 19 -6.70 8.82 10.04
C VAL A 19 -7.01 7.39 9.57
N VAL A 20 -6.09 6.47 9.86
CA VAL A 20 -6.21 5.06 9.49
C VAL A 20 -6.38 4.22 10.75
N ASN A 21 -7.54 3.57 10.89
CA ASN A 21 -7.86 2.73 12.05
C ASN A 21 -7.68 1.25 11.73
N LEU A 22 -6.99 0.54 12.61
CA LEU A 22 -6.78 -0.90 12.52
C LEU A 22 -7.63 -1.62 13.56
N TYR A 23 -8.37 -2.65 13.14
CA TYR A 23 -9.27 -3.40 14.00
C TYR A 23 -8.92 -4.90 14.01
N ASN A 24 -9.06 -5.52 15.17
CA ASN A 24 -8.97 -6.97 15.30
C ASN A 24 -10.36 -7.59 15.08
N LEU A 25 -10.53 -8.34 14.00
CA LEU A 25 -11.82 -8.92 13.60
C LEU A 25 -12.43 -9.82 14.67
N ASN A 26 -11.59 -10.61 15.33
CA ASN A 26 -12.03 -11.58 16.33
C ASN A 26 -12.66 -10.90 17.55
N GLU A 27 -12.21 -9.69 17.86
CA GLU A 27 -12.61 -8.94 19.04
C GLU A 27 -13.67 -7.86 18.73
N SER A 28 -13.69 -7.32 17.50
CA SER A 28 -14.45 -6.11 17.16
C SER A 28 -15.62 -6.31 16.20
N VAL A 29 -15.62 -7.36 15.37
CA VAL A 29 -16.66 -7.59 14.34
C VAL A 29 -17.48 -8.85 14.62
N LEU A 30 -16.88 -9.87 15.24
CA LEU A 30 -17.58 -11.10 15.61
C LEU A 30 -18.33 -11.00 16.96
N SER A 31 -17.97 -10.04 17.81
CA SER A 31 -18.75 -9.60 18.96
C SER A 31 -19.92 -8.74 18.47
N SER A 32 -20.91 -9.39 17.86
CA SER A 32 -22.12 -8.85 17.23
C SER A 32 -23.00 -7.88 18.07
N THR A 33 -22.53 -7.43 19.22
CA THR A 33 -23.20 -6.53 20.17
C THR A 33 -22.60 -5.12 20.23
N ASP A 34 -21.34 -4.89 19.84
CA ASP A 34 -20.71 -3.57 19.96
C ASP A 34 -20.86 -2.74 18.68
N ARG A 35 -21.80 -1.78 18.73
CA ARG A 35 -22.02 -0.78 17.65
C ARG A 35 -20.86 0.21 17.50
N ASN A 36 -19.88 0.16 18.39
CA ASN A 36 -18.77 1.12 18.43
C ASN A 36 -17.44 0.40 18.73
N PRO A 37 -16.92 -0.40 17.77
CA PRO A 37 -15.71 -1.17 17.97
C PRO A 37 -14.52 -0.26 18.27
N ARG A 38 -13.73 -0.61 19.28
CA ARG A 38 -12.50 0.12 19.61
C ARG A 38 -11.37 -0.28 18.64
N PRO A 39 -10.67 0.68 18.02
CA PRO A 39 -9.54 0.36 17.17
C PRO A 39 -8.38 -0.15 18.02
N LEU A 40 -7.65 -1.14 17.49
CA LEU A 40 -6.39 -1.62 18.05
C LEU A 40 -5.34 -0.50 18.02
N LYS A 41 -5.29 0.24 16.92
CA LYS A 41 -4.49 1.45 16.78
C LYS A 41 -5.03 2.38 15.71
N SER A 42 -4.91 3.68 15.97
CA SER A 42 -5.18 4.74 15.00
C SER A 42 -3.86 5.37 14.55
N PHE A 43 -3.62 5.38 13.25
CA PHE A 43 -2.46 5.99 12.62
C PHE A 43 -2.85 7.36 12.06
N MET A 44 -2.18 8.42 12.51
CA MET A 44 -2.42 9.80 12.09
C MET A 44 -1.23 10.37 11.31
N ASN A 45 -0.49 9.51 10.61
CA ASN A 45 0.73 9.88 9.89
C ASN A 45 0.47 10.54 8.54
N LEU A 46 -0.77 10.49 8.03
CA LEU A 46 -1.21 11.26 6.88
C LEU A 46 -2.01 12.46 7.39
N THR A 47 -1.60 13.67 6.97
CA THR A 47 -2.31 14.93 7.26
C THR A 47 -3.36 15.28 6.19
N THR A 48 -3.49 14.44 5.17
CA THR A 48 -4.38 14.60 4.02
C THR A 48 -5.24 13.36 3.82
N PRO A 49 -6.34 13.45 3.05
CA PRO A 49 -7.22 12.31 2.83
C PRO A 49 -6.48 11.07 2.34
N CYS A 50 -6.73 9.93 2.97
CA CYS A 50 -6.19 8.66 2.53
C CYS A 50 -7.05 8.15 1.36
N THR A 51 -6.48 8.03 0.17
CA THR A 51 -7.20 7.69 -1.07
C THR A 51 -7.10 6.20 -1.41
N SER A 52 -6.12 5.49 -0.86
CA SER A 52 -5.92 4.07 -1.14
C SER A 52 -5.21 3.36 0.01
N LEU A 53 -5.73 2.19 0.36
CA LEU A 53 -5.24 1.33 1.43
C LEU A 53 -5.24 -0.11 0.97
N LYS A 54 -4.15 -0.82 1.22
CA LYS A 54 -4.02 -2.22 0.79
C LYS A 54 -3.07 -3.00 1.68
N PHE A 55 -3.46 -4.21 2.05
CA PHE A 55 -2.57 -5.17 2.69
C PHE A 55 -1.70 -5.88 1.65
N ASN A 56 -0.49 -6.25 2.04
CA ASN A 56 0.30 -7.21 1.28
C ASN A 56 -0.35 -8.61 1.35
N ALA A 57 0.18 -9.57 0.59
CA ALA A 57 -0.43 -10.89 0.49
C ALA A 57 -0.44 -11.66 1.83
N THR A 58 0.53 -11.40 2.72
CA THR A 58 0.59 -12.05 4.05
C THR A 58 -0.23 -11.33 5.12
N GLY A 59 -0.67 -10.09 4.88
CA GLY A 59 -1.39 -9.27 5.86
C GLY A 59 -0.50 -8.61 6.94
N GLU A 60 0.80 -8.78 6.86
CA GLU A 60 1.78 -8.22 7.81
C GLU A 60 2.14 -6.75 7.52
N LEU A 61 1.98 -6.33 6.26
CA LEU A 61 2.16 -4.95 5.84
C LEU A 61 0.85 -4.37 5.33
N LEU A 62 0.56 -3.17 5.79
CA LEU A 62 -0.50 -2.32 5.30
C LEU A 62 0.13 -1.08 4.66
N ALA A 63 -0.13 -0.87 3.39
CA ALA A 63 0.20 0.36 2.69
C ALA A 63 -0.97 1.34 2.74
N SER A 64 -0.66 2.58 3.07
CA SER A 64 -1.57 3.72 3.11
C SER A 64 -1.05 4.82 2.19
N CYS A 65 -1.92 5.36 1.35
CA CYS A 65 -1.58 6.32 0.32
C CYS A 65 -2.57 7.50 0.30
N SER A 66 -2.05 8.69 0.07
CA SER A 66 -2.79 9.93 -0.20
C SER A 66 -2.35 10.50 -1.53
N ALA A 67 -3.30 10.70 -2.44
CA ALA A 67 -3.08 11.33 -3.74
C ALA A 67 -3.08 12.87 -3.69
N HIS A 68 -3.10 13.45 -2.48
CA HIS A 68 -3.19 14.91 -2.28
C HIS A 68 -1.93 15.52 -1.68
N ALA A 69 -0.95 14.71 -1.27
CA ALA A 69 0.26 15.19 -0.61
C ALA A 69 1.52 14.57 -1.21
N GLU A 70 2.58 15.37 -1.26
CA GLU A 70 3.91 14.87 -1.55
C GLU A 70 4.36 13.90 -0.45
N ASN A 71 4.99 12.80 -0.86
CA ASN A 71 5.40 11.71 0.01
C ASN A 71 4.25 11.18 0.89
N GLY A 72 3.01 11.28 0.39
CA GLY A 72 1.78 10.83 1.03
C GLY A 72 1.61 9.32 1.12
N PHE A 73 2.70 8.56 1.19
CA PHE A 73 2.68 7.11 1.31
C PHE A 73 3.30 6.66 2.62
N LYS A 74 2.66 5.72 3.31
CA LYS A 74 3.11 5.13 4.58
C LYS A 74 2.97 3.62 4.55
N LEU A 75 4.01 2.92 4.98
CA LEU A 75 3.95 1.48 5.27
C LEU A 75 3.77 1.27 6.77
N ILE A 76 2.81 0.43 7.12
CA ILE A 76 2.46 0.08 8.49
C ILE A 76 2.74 -1.41 8.65
N HIS A 77 3.55 -1.76 9.64
CA HIS A 77 3.71 -3.15 10.06
C HIS A 77 2.62 -3.49 11.07
N THR A 78 1.81 -4.48 10.74
CA THR A 78 0.56 -4.77 11.43
C THR A 78 0.80 -5.49 12.76
N SER A 79 1.83 -6.34 12.84
CA SER A 79 2.17 -7.08 14.07
C SER A 79 2.80 -6.19 15.14
N SER A 80 3.68 -5.26 14.75
CA SER A 80 4.27 -4.28 15.69
C SER A 80 3.44 -3.01 15.85
N LEU A 81 2.36 -2.87 15.08
CA LEU A 81 1.51 -1.70 15.05
C LEU A 81 2.30 -0.40 14.86
N SER A 82 3.34 -0.41 14.03
CA SER A 82 4.23 0.75 13.84
C SER A 82 4.34 1.15 12.37
N VAL A 83 4.50 2.44 12.13
CA VAL A 83 4.76 2.98 10.79
C VAL A 83 6.25 2.89 10.52
N VAL A 84 6.61 2.42 9.33
CA VAL A 84 7.99 2.42 8.83
C VAL A 84 8.42 3.87 8.61
N GLN A 85 9.26 4.39 9.50
CA GLN A 85 9.65 5.81 9.51
C GLN A 85 10.51 6.21 8.30
N ASN A 86 11.33 5.29 7.80
CA ASN A 86 12.28 5.54 6.70
C ASN A 86 11.71 5.18 5.32
N PHE A 87 10.39 5.18 5.14
CA PHE A 87 9.76 4.86 3.86
C PHE A 87 8.73 5.92 3.41
N PRO A 88 8.83 6.41 2.16
CA PRO A 88 9.98 6.27 1.24
C PRO A 88 11.21 7.00 1.81
N ILE A 89 12.41 6.47 1.56
CA ILE A 89 13.66 7.11 2.02
C ILE A 89 13.79 8.47 1.31
N GLN A 90 13.68 9.56 2.06
CA GLN A 90 13.93 10.93 1.58
C GLN A 90 15.44 11.22 1.60
N ASN A 91 16.20 10.61 0.69
CA ASN A 91 17.60 10.97 0.53
C ASN A 91 17.71 12.34 -0.18
N GLN A 92 18.72 13.12 0.20
CA GLN A 92 19.03 14.40 -0.44
C GLN A 92 19.41 14.23 -1.93
N ASP A 93 19.95 13.06 -2.30
CA ASP A 93 20.27 12.66 -3.68
C ASP A 93 19.10 11.96 -4.41
N GLN A 94 17.85 12.29 -4.06
CA GLN A 94 16.73 11.88 -4.91
C GLN A 94 16.82 12.66 -6.22
N SER A 95 17.46 12.06 -7.23
CA SER A 95 17.29 12.50 -8.61
C SER A 95 15.78 12.67 -8.89
N VAL A 96 15.43 13.63 -9.75
CA VAL A 96 14.04 13.95 -10.13
C VAL A 96 13.19 12.70 -10.45
N TYR A 97 13.84 11.62 -10.90
CA TYR A 97 13.26 10.34 -11.28
C TYR A 97 12.99 9.38 -10.12
N THR A 98 13.68 9.51 -8.97
CA THR A 98 13.58 8.60 -7.81
C THR A 98 12.65 9.16 -6.71
N ALA A 99 12.28 10.43 -6.79
CA ALA A 99 11.38 11.05 -5.82
C ALA A 99 9.95 10.50 -5.95
N LEU A 100 9.37 10.06 -4.82
CA LEU A 100 7.99 9.56 -4.78
C LEU A 100 6.99 10.63 -5.23
N ARG A 101 7.25 11.91 -4.91
CA ARG A 101 6.35 13.04 -5.19
C ARG A 101 4.93 12.73 -4.67
N ILE A 102 3.90 13.02 -5.45
CA ILE A 102 2.50 12.70 -5.11
C ILE A 102 2.18 11.29 -5.65
N PRO A 103 2.01 10.28 -4.78
CA PRO A 103 1.66 8.93 -5.19
C PRO A 103 0.19 8.86 -5.61
N GLN A 104 -0.10 8.24 -6.75
CA GLN A 104 -1.44 8.15 -7.34
C GLN A 104 -2.02 6.73 -7.23
N CYS A 105 -1.17 5.71 -7.36
CA CYS A 105 -1.58 4.32 -7.27
C CYS A 105 -0.40 3.45 -6.85
N PHE A 106 -0.68 2.27 -6.30
CA PHE A 106 0.36 1.35 -5.88
C PHE A 106 -0.18 -0.09 -5.83
N ASP A 107 0.74 -1.05 -5.88
CA ASP A 107 0.38 -2.45 -5.75
C ASP A 107 1.56 -3.31 -5.25
N PHE A 108 1.23 -4.36 -4.50
CA PHE A 108 2.17 -5.37 -4.02
C PHE A 108 2.24 -6.55 -5.01
N SER A 109 3.41 -7.16 -5.12
CA SER A 109 3.53 -8.47 -5.79
C SER A 109 2.84 -9.57 -4.96
N LEU A 110 2.45 -10.67 -5.61
CA LEU A 110 1.82 -11.81 -4.94
C LEU A 110 2.66 -12.40 -3.80
N ASN A 111 3.98 -12.41 -3.96
CA ASN A 111 4.90 -12.90 -2.94
C ASN A 111 5.28 -11.83 -1.89
N SER A 112 4.69 -10.63 -1.95
CA SER A 112 5.03 -9.49 -1.09
C SER A 112 6.50 -9.05 -1.13
N CYS A 113 7.29 -9.51 -2.12
CA CYS A 113 8.71 -9.13 -2.27
C CYS A 113 8.90 -7.77 -2.92
N TYR A 114 7.89 -7.29 -3.65
CA TYR A 114 7.94 -6.05 -4.41
C TYR A 114 6.74 -5.17 -4.13
N LEU A 115 6.98 -3.87 -4.12
CA LEU A 115 5.98 -2.83 -4.03
C LEU A 115 6.21 -1.86 -5.19
N SER A 116 5.20 -1.69 -6.03
CA SER A 116 5.21 -0.68 -7.10
C SER A 116 4.37 0.52 -6.69
N ILE A 117 4.84 1.74 -6.98
CA ILE A 117 4.11 2.98 -6.72
C ILE A 117 4.19 3.88 -7.95
N GLY A 118 3.04 4.23 -8.51
CA GLY A 118 2.91 5.23 -9.56
C GLY A 118 2.73 6.63 -8.97
N ASN A 119 3.47 7.61 -9.48
CA ASN A 119 3.34 9.01 -9.08
C ASN A 119 2.62 9.87 -10.14
N GLN A 120 2.25 11.09 -9.76
CA GLN A 120 1.55 12.04 -10.65
C GLN A 120 2.37 12.45 -11.89
N LYS A 121 3.69 12.28 -11.87
CA LYS A 121 4.56 12.57 -13.03
C LYS A 121 4.55 11.45 -14.07
N GLY A 122 3.85 10.34 -13.82
CA GLY A 122 3.84 9.17 -14.70
C GLY A 122 5.00 8.21 -14.47
N ASN A 123 5.79 8.37 -13.41
CA ASN A 123 6.84 7.42 -13.07
C ASN A 123 6.25 6.27 -12.24
N ALA A 124 6.61 5.04 -12.58
CA ALA A 124 6.34 3.86 -11.78
C ALA A 124 7.62 3.46 -11.03
N LEU A 125 7.64 3.70 -9.72
CA LEU A 125 8.74 3.34 -8.83
C LEU A 125 8.57 1.91 -8.36
N LEU A 126 9.69 1.19 -8.25
CA LEU A 126 9.73 -0.18 -7.76
C LEU A 126 10.62 -0.30 -6.53
N TYR A 127 10.04 -0.77 -5.44
CA TYR A 127 10.74 -1.04 -4.18
C TYR A 127 10.81 -2.54 -3.93
N ARG A 128 11.99 -3.02 -3.55
CA ARG A 128 12.20 -4.41 -3.11
C ARG A 128 12.12 -4.50 -1.59
N LEU A 129 11.22 -5.33 -1.08
CA LEU A 129 11.01 -5.57 0.34
C LEU A 129 11.89 -6.74 0.81
N LYS A 130 13.07 -6.43 1.36
CA LYS A 130 14.09 -7.43 1.75
C LYS A 130 13.62 -8.42 2.82
N HIS A 131 12.65 -8.05 3.66
CA HIS A 131 12.14 -8.92 4.72
C HIS A 131 11.43 -10.17 4.17
N TYR A 132 10.80 -10.03 3.00
CA TYR A 132 10.06 -11.10 2.33
C TYR A 132 10.94 -11.98 1.43
N TYR A 133 12.26 -11.98 1.66
CA TYR A 133 13.17 -12.79 0.84
C TYR A 133 12.85 -14.27 1.05
N ALA A 134 12.16 -14.87 0.09
CA ALA A 134 12.12 -16.31 -0.04
C ALA A 134 13.55 -16.79 -0.38
N ILE A 135 14.21 -17.44 0.55
CA ILE A 135 15.33 -18.33 0.23
C ILE A 135 14.70 -19.58 -0.40
N GLU A 136 14.31 -19.49 -1.68
CA GLU A 136 13.93 -20.66 -2.48
C GLU A 136 15.05 -20.96 -3.49
N TYR A 137 16.22 -21.35 -2.98
CA TYR A 137 17.23 -22.02 -3.79
C TYR A 137 16.82 -23.49 -3.97
N LEU A 138 15.80 -23.79 -4.81
CA LEU A 138 15.71 -25.11 -5.49
C LEU A 138 14.63 -25.24 -6.58
N TYR A 139 13.71 -24.28 -6.78
CA TYR A 139 12.61 -24.40 -7.76
C TYR A 139 12.67 -23.37 -8.90
N ILE A 140 13.88 -22.94 -9.26
CA ILE A 140 14.11 -21.84 -10.19
C ILE A 140 14.23 -22.40 -11.62
N ARG A 141 13.08 -22.54 -12.29
CA ARG A 141 12.99 -22.32 -13.74
C ARG A 141 11.60 -21.92 -14.23
N ASN A 142 10.54 -22.42 -13.58
CA ASN A 142 9.15 -22.12 -13.99
C ASN A 142 8.43 -21.07 -13.13
N LEU A 143 8.72 -20.96 -11.83
CA LEU A 143 8.06 -20.00 -10.93
C LEU A 143 8.56 -18.55 -11.07
N MET A 144 9.80 -18.36 -11.54
CA MET A 144 10.36 -17.02 -11.76
C MET A 144 9.59 -16.28 -12.88
N ILE A 145 9.18 -17.00 -13.94
CA ILE A 145 8.38 -16.45 -15.04
C ILE A 145 7.00 -16.02 -14.55
N LEU A 146 6.36 -16.79 -13.66
CA LEU A 146 5.04 -16.45 -13.12
C LEU A 146 5.06 -15.26 -12.16
N SER A 147 6.09 -15.15 -11.31
CA SER A 147 6.24 -13.98 -10.43
C SER A 147 6.60 -12.72 -11.21
N LEU A 148 7.48 -12.82 -12.22
CA LEU A 148 7.75 -11.74 -13.18
C LEU A 148 6.49 -11.38 -13.98
N PHE A 149 5.73 -12.35 -14.47
CA PHE A 149 4.49 -12.11 -15.21
C PHE A 149 3.47 -11.39 -14.33
N GLN A 150 3.24 -11.85 -13.10
CA GLN A 150 2.32 -11.17 -12.20
C GLN A 150 2.82 -9.79 -11.78
N PHE A 151 4.13 -9.62 -11.67
CA PHE A 151 4.77 -8.32 -11.48
C PHE A 151 4.51 -7.39 -12.68
N PHE A 152 4.67 -7.87 -13.92
CA PHE A 152 4.28 -7.15 -15.12
C PHE A 152 2.78 -6.83 -15.12
N GLN A 153 1.92 -7.74 -14.66
CA GLN A 153 0.50 -7.47 -14.50
C GLN A 153 0.24 -6.37 -13.47
N SER A 154 0.98 -6.34 -12.36
CA SER A 154 0.87 -5.33 -11.31
C SER A 154 1.32 -3.95 -11.80
N ILE A 155 2.47 -3.87 -12.47
CA ILE A 155 2.94 -2.64 -13.14
C ILE A 155 1.95 -2.20 -14.22
N ASN A 156 1.49 -3.12 -15.07
CA ASN A 156 0.51 -2.79 -16.11
C ASN A 156 -0.81 -2.30 -15.52
N LYS A 157 -1.23 -2.80 -14.35
CA LYS A 157 -2.39 -2.28 -13.62
C LYS A 157 -2.15 -0.86 -13.14
N VAL A 158 -0.98 -0.57 -12.55
CA VAL A 158 -0.59 0.77 -12.11
C VAL A 158 -0.54 1.74 -13.31
N ILE A 159 0.10 1.33 -14.42
CA ILE A 159 0.18 2.12 -15.66
C ILE A 159 -1.20 2.36 -16.26
N LYS A 160 -2.04 1.33 -16.40
CA LYS A 160 -3.41 1.48 -16.94
C LYS A 160 -4.28 2.36 -16.06
N HIS A 161 -4.17 2.23 -14.74
CA HIS A 161 -4.88 3.10 -13.80
C HIS A 161 -4.43 4.55 -13.99
N HIS A 162 -3.13 4.80 -14.12
CA HIS A 162 -2.60 6.13 -14.39
C HIS A 162 -3.01 6.69 -15.77
N GLN A 163 -3.01 5.88 -16.82
CA GLN A 163 -3.45 6.29 -18.17
C GLN A 163 -4.93 6.70 -18.15
N LYS A 164 -5.77 5.91 -17.49
CA LYS A 164 -7.19 6.26 -17.29
C LYS A 164 -7.35 7.60 -16.59
N TRP A 165 -6.52 7.93 -15.59
CA TRP A 165 -6.58 9.22 -14.91
C TRP A 165 -6.25 10.41 -15.84
N ARG A 166 -5.31 10.27 -16.77
CA ARG A 166 -4.98 11.34 -17.75
C ARG A 166 -6.09 11.64 -18.74
N GLU A 167 -7.06 10.75 -18.93
CA GLU A 167 -8.20 10.97 -19.83
C GLU A 167 -9.33 11.80 -19.19
N TYR A 168 -9.26 12.06 -17.88
CA TYR A 168 -10.24 12.91 -17.15
C TYR A 168 -9.70 14.32 -16.85
N GLU A 169 -8.49 14.65 -17.32
CA GLU A 169 -7.92 16.02 -17.36
C GLU A 169 -8.09 16.62 -18.75
#